data_AF-A0A6B9GF99-F1
#
_entry.id   AF-A0A6B9GF99-F1
#
_cell.length_a   1.000
_cell.length_b   1.000
_cell.length_c   1.000
_cell.angle_alpha   90.00
_cell.angle_beta   90.00
_cell.angle_gamma   90.00
#
_symmetry.space_group_name_H-M   'P 1'
#
loop_
_entity.id
_entity.type
_entity.pdbx_description
1 polymer ?
#
loop_
_entity_poly.entity_id
_entity_poly.type
_entity_poly.pdbx_seq_one_letter_code
_entity_poly.pdbx_strand_id
1 'polypeptide(L)'
;MHALLTSLRIPSPFDRVKSLSPFQADIIKTIALAAMLADHINTILLNGRSALLSAIGHIAFPLFTIIWAANLPDDAVRLRQRARRLWLWAMATQPLFWLAFMMKGQSWLALNILFAYAGCTQMLSWASRWGVNGAIAGLAVLLLLAWPLTPASYGIPGVVFCLLCMAARCISAVAESRLFFLLVLAALAWLNTPGSGYENTFMYDLLPTLAVPLLIIAAVGALPHISATRLWPRRFFYHAYAGHLTLLGVLAVMPVRI
;
A
#
# COMPACT_ATOMS: atom_id res chain seq x y z
N MET A 1 16.53 19.78 31.65
CA MET A 1 15.90 18.46 31.37
C MET A 1 14.65 18.56 30.49
N HIS A 2 13.73 19.51 30.73
CA HIS A 2 12.51 19.65 29.91
C HIS A 2 12.77 20.00 28.42
N ALA A 3 13.85 20.75 28.14
CA ALA A 3 14.27 21.13 26.79
C ALA A 3 15.00 19.99 26.01
N LEU A 4 15.57 19.02 26.72
CA LEU A 4 16.24 17.85 26.13
C LEU A 4 15.23 16.72 25.83
N LEU A 5 14.11 16.71 26.57
CA LEU A 5 12.98 15.80 26.32
C LEU A 5 12.12 16.27 25.14
N THR A 6 12.09 17.57 24.84
CA THR A 6 11.46 18.11 23.62
C THR A 6 12.32 17.91 22.36
N SER A 7 13.65 17.83 22.47
CA SER A 7 14.54 17.56 21.34
C SER A 7 14.55 16.10 20.88
N LEU A 8 13.95 15.19 21.65
CA LEU A 8 13.74 13.78 21.30
C LEU A 8 12.28 13.49 20.88
N ARG A 9 11.57 14.48 20.33
CA ARG A 9 10.39 14.16 19.50
C ARG A 9 10.92 13.44 18.27
N ILE A 10 10.90 12.11 18.28
CA ILE A 10 10.97 11.31 17.06
C ILE A 10 9.74 11.73 16.25
N PRO A 11 9.89 12.48 15.14
CA PRO A 11 8.75 12.90 14.35
C PRO A 11 8.03 11.64 13.88
N SER A 12 6.70 11.63 13.98
CA SER A 12 5.94 10.48 13.53
C SER A 12 6.26 10.21 12.05
N PRO A 13 6.35 8.94 11.61
CA PRO A 13 6.58 8.65 10.20
C PRO A 13 5.49 9.30 9.32
N PHE A 14 4.29 9.50 9.85
CA PHE A 14 3.20 10.20 9.18
C PHE A 14 3.49 11.69 8.93
N ASP A 15 4.10 12.40 9.88
CA ASP A 15 4.47 13.81 9.71
C ASP A 15 5.60 13.95 8.70
N ARG A 16 6.59 13.04 8.76
CA ARG A 16 7.68 12.99 7.77
C ARG A 16 7.15 12.73 6.37
N VAL A 17 6.14 11.88 6.21
CA VAL A 17 5.56 11.59 4.88
C VAL A 17 4.76 12.78 4.36
N LYS A 18 4.04 13.52 5.22
CA LYS A 18 3.30 14.73 4.85
C LYS A 18 4.23 15.85 4.34
N SER A 19 5.47 15.91 4.82
CA SER A 19 6.45 16.92 4.41
C SER A 19 7.33 16.52 3.21
N LEU A 20 7.12 15.35 2.61
CA LEU A 20 7.91 14.92 1.45
C LEU A 20 7.63 15.79 0.23
N SER A 21 8.70 16.17 -0.46
CA SER A 21 8.60 16.74 -1.80
C SER A 21 7.99 15.75 -2.81
N PRO A 22 7.42 16.23 -3.94
CA PRO A 22 6.95 15.34 -5.00
C PRO A 22 8.03 14.39 -5.52
N PHE A 23 9.28 14.83 -5.56
CA PHE A 23 10.45 14.03 -5.94
C PHE A 23 10.66 12.85 -4.98
N GLN A 24 10.75 13.12 -3.68
CA GLN A 24 10.94 12.12 -2.63
C GLN A 24 9.78 11.11 -2.59
N ALA A 25 8.54 11.58 -2.73
CA ALA A 25 7.37 10.71 -2.81
C ALA A 25 7.44 9.77 -4.03
N ASP A 26 7.98 10.24 -5.15
CA ASP A 26 8.12 9.42 -6.36
C ASP A 26 9.28 8.41 -6.24
N ILE A 27 10.38 8.73 -5.52
CA ILE A 27 11.42 7.75 -5.16
C ILE A 27 10.82 6.60 -4.35
N ILE A 28 10.07 6.91 -3.28
CA ILE A 28 9.49 5.88 -2.39
C ILE A 28 8.53 4.97 -3.19
N LYS A 29 7.67 5.54 -4.04
CA LYS A 29 6.78 4.74 -4.88
C LYS A 29 7.54 3.92 -5.92
N THR A 30 8.69 4.38 -6.39
CA THR A 30 9.54 3.61 -7.32
C THR A 30 10.12 2.39 -6.62
N ILE A 31 10.62 2.56 -5.39
CA ILE A 31 11.10 1.46 -4.56
C ILE A 31 9.96 0.47 -4.27
N ALA A 32 8.76 0.98 -3.91
CA ALA A 32 7.58 0.15 -3.68
C ALA A 32 7.14 -0.61 -4.93
N LEU A 33 7.20 0.02 -6.10
CA LEU A 33 6.90 -0.63 -7.39
C LEU A 33 7.90 -1.72 -7.73
N ALA A 34 9.20 -1.47 -7.52
CA ALA A 34 10.24 -2.48 -7.74
C ALA A 34 10.08 -3.67 -6.79
N ALA A 35 9.75 -3.42 -5.51
CA ALA A 35 9.45 -4.46 -4.54
C ALA A 35 8.24 -5.31 -4.95
N MET A 36 7.15 -4.68 -5.40
CA MET A 36 5.97 -5.37 -5.93
C MET A 36 6.29 -6.21 -7.17
N LEU A 37 7.11 -5.67 -8.08
CA LEU A 37 7.54 -6.39 -9.27
C LEU A 37 8.39 -7.62 -8.90
N ALA A 38 9.31 -7.49 -7.95
CA ALA A 38 10.13 -8.60 -7.46
C ALA A 38 9.27 -9.73 -6.87
N ASP A 39 8.26 -9.38 -6.07
CA ASP A 39 7.29 -10.32 -5.52
C ASP A 39 6.48 -11.04 -6.59
N HIS A 40 5.95 -10.28 -7.55
CA HIS A 40 5.17 -10.84 -8.64
C HIS A 40 6.03 -11.75 -9.53
N ILE A 41 7.28 -11.38 -9.82
CA ILE A 41 8.23 -12.26 -10.53
C ILE A 41 8.44 -13.56 -9.75
N ASN A 42 8.65 -13.48 -8.44
CA ASN A 42 8.84 -14.65 -7.59
C ASN A 42 7.61 -15.57 -7.66
N THR A 43 6.43 -15.02 -7.43
CA THR A 43 5.18 -15.80 -7.40
C THR A 43 4.85 -16.38 -8.77
N ILE A 44 4.91 -15.57 -9.83
CA ILE A 44 4.42 -15.94 -11.17
C ILE A 44 5.45 -16.77 -11.93
N LEU A 45 6.71 -16.34 -11.97
CA LEU A 45 7.74 -16.97 -12.81
C LEU A 45 8.57 -18.00 -12.05
N LEU A 46 8.78 -17.78 -10.74
CA LEU A 46 9.64 -18.65 -9.91
C LEU A 46 8.85 -19.58 -8.97
N ASN A 47 7.52 -19.60 -9.04
CA ASN A 47 6.64 -20.40 -8.18
C ASN A 47 6.86 -20.16 -6.67
N GLY A 48 7.15 -18.92 -6.28
CA GLY A 48 7.34 -18.53 -4.88
C GLY A 48 8.60 -19.10 -4.21
N ARG A 49 9.56 -19.62 -4.98
CA ARG A 49 10.74 -20.33 -4.44
C ARG A 49 11.75 -19.45 -3.70
N SER A 50 11.74 -18.14 -3.91
CA SER A 50 12.70 -17.23 -3.28
C SER A 50 12.11 -16.56 -2.04
N ALA A 51 12.62 -16.95 -0.85
CA ALA A 51 12.33 -16.29 0.41
C ALA A 51 12.70 -14.80 0.38
N LEU A 52 13.83 -14.47 -0.25
CA LEU A 52 14.32 -13.10 -0.34
C LEU A 52 13.40 -12.21 -1.18
N LEU A 53 12.94 -12.69 -2.35
CA LEU A 53 12.04 -11.90 -3.18
C LEU A 53 10.67 -11.73 -2.53
N SER A 54 10.17 -12.76 -1.82
CA SER A 54 8.96 -12.65 -0.99
C SER A 54 9.11 -11.59 0.11
N ALA A 55 10.23 -11.61 0.82
CA ALA A 55 10.57 -10.63 1.85
C ALA A 55 10.64 -9.21 1.28
N ILE A 56 11.28 -9.03 0.13
CA ILE A 56 11.29 -7.75 -0.57
C ILE A 56 9.87 -7.32 -0.93
N GLY A 57 9.02 -8.24 -1.37
CA GLY A 57 7.61 -8.01 -1.68
C GLY A 57 6.80 -7.38 -0.54
N HIS A 58 7.04 -7.84 0.68
CA HIS A 58 6.38 -7.32 1.88
C HIS A 58 6.60 -5.82 2.14
N ILE A 59 7.62 -5.21 1.52
CA ILE A 59 7.91 -3.77 1.61
C ILE A 59 6.88 -2.94 0.82
N ALA A 60 6.35 -3.49 -0.29
CA ALA A 60 5.62 -2.73 -1.29
C ALA A 60 4.31 -2.12 -0.75
N PHE A 61 3.47 -2.96 -0.16
CA PHE A 61 2.15 -2.54 0.31
C PHE A 61 2.23 -1.49 1.44
N PRO A 62 3.05 -1.65 2.49
CA PRO A 62 3.29 -0.61 3.49
C PRO A 62 3.65 0.75 2.90
N LEU A 63 4.63 0.80 1.98
CA LEU A 63 5.08 2.04 1.35
C LEU A 63 3.97 2.69 0.52
N PHE A 64 3.29 1.94 -0.33
CA PHE A 64 2.20 2.48 -1.16
C PHE A 64 1.06 3.02 -0.30
N THR A 65 0.68 2.32 0.76
CA THR A 65 -0.44 2.71 1.63
C THR A 65 -0.14 3.97 2.43
N ILE A 66 1.04 4.07 3.04
CA ILE A 66 1.44 5.26 3.80
C ILE A 66 1.49 6.49 2.88
N ILE A 67 2.08 6.35 1.69
CA ILE A 67 2.15 7.43 0.70
C ILE A 67 0.77 7.78 0.16
N TRP A 68 -0.08 6.79 -0.14
CA TRP A 68 -1.46 7.01 -0.58
C TRP A 68 -2.24 7.83 0.46
N ALA A 69 -2.19 7.41 1.73
CA ALA A 69 -2.93 8.06 2.80
C ALA A 69 -2.45 9.50 3.02
N ALA A 70 -1.14 9.74 3.08
CA ALA A 70 -0.59 11.08 3.26
C ALA A 70 -0.97 12.04 2.13
N ASN A 71 -1.16 11.53 0.90
CA ASN A 71 -1.51 12.29 -0.29
C ASN A 71 -3.03 12.37 -0.55
N LEU A 72 -3.88 11.97 0.39
CA LEU A 72 -5.32 12.14 0.26
C LEU A 72 -5.70 13.64 0.21
N PRO A 73 -6.56 14.07 -0.73
CA PRO A 73 -7.00 15.46 -0.80
C PRO A 73 -7.93 15.83 0.35
N ASP A 74 -7.75 17.02 0.94
CA ASP A 74 -8.71 17.58 1.92
C ASP A 74 -10.00 18.09 1.25
N ASP A 75 -9.93 18.46 -0.02
CA ASP A 75 -11.07 18.96 -0.77
C ASP A 75 -12.00 17.82 -1.21
N ALA A 76 -13.28 17.95 -0.88
CA ALA A 76 -14.30 16.92 -1.15
C ALA A 76 -14.49 16.62 -2.65
N VAL A 77 -14.28 17.61 -3.53
CA VAL A 77 -14.38 17.41 -5.00
C VAL A 77 -13.22 16.55 -5.49
N ARG A 78 -11.99 16.92 -5.12
CA ARG A 78 -10.76 16.17 -5.45
C ARG A 78 -10.78 14.77 -4.84
N LEU A 79 -11.34 14.60 -3.64
CA LEU A 79 -11.48 13.31 -2.99
C LEU A 79 -12.45 12.38 -3.77
N ARG A 80 -13.61 12.89 -4.20
CA ARG A 80 -14.52 12.16 -5.11
C ARG A 80 -13.83 11.77 -6.42
N GLN A 81 -13.08 12.69 -7.02
CA GLN A 81 -12.33 12.41 -8.25
C GLN A 81 -11.24 11.34 -8.02
N ARG A 82 -10.57 11.36 -6.86
CA ARG A 82 -9.59 10.34 -6.46
C ARG A 82 -10.24 8.97 -6.30
N ALA A 83 -11.38 8.89 -5.61
CA ALA A 83 -12.13 7.65 -5.43
C ALA A 83 -12.58 7.07 -6.78
N ARG A 84 -13.23 7.88 -7.63
CA ARG A 84 -13.66 7.46 -8.98
C ARG A 84 -12.51 6.94 -9.82
N ARG A 85 -11.37 7.64 -9.81
CA ARG A 85 -10.17 7.20 -10.54
C ARG A 85 -9.63 5.87 -10.01
N LEU A 86 -9.60 5.67 -8.69
CA LEU A 86 -9.14 4.42 -8.11
C LEU A 86 -10.04 3.25 -8.49
N TRP A 87 -11.38 3.43 -8.45
CA TRP A 87 -12.32 2.42 -8.93
C TRP A 87 -12.12 2.09 -10.41
N LEU A 88 -11.99 3.11 -11.26
CA LEU A 88 -11.73 2.90 -12.70
C LEU A 88 -10.47 2.06 -12.93
N TRP A 89 -9.38 2.40 -12.25
CA TRP A 89 -8.14 1.64 -12.37
C TRP A 89 -8.22 0.25 -11.77
N ALA A 90 -8.84 0.09 -10.58
CA ALA A 90 -9.02 -1.21 -9.94
C ALA A 90 -9.81 -2.16 -10.85
N MET A 91 -10.87 -1.68 -11.49
CA MET A 91 -11.65 -2.47 -12.45
C MET A 91 -10.86 -2.76 -13.73
N ALA A 92 -10.16 -1.75 -14.30
CA ALA A 92 -9.38 -1.93 -15.52
C ALA A 92 -8.20 -2.90 -15.35
N THR A 93 -7.57 -2.93 -14.16
CA THR A 93 -6.45 -3.82 -13.89
C THR A 93 -6.87 -5.18 -13.38
N GLN A 94 -8.13 -5.40 -12.99
CA GLN A 94 -8.61 -6.70 -12.53
C GLN A 94 -8.41 -7.83 -13.57
N PRO A 95 -8.76 -7.69 -14.86
CA PRO A 95 -8.47 -8.73 -15.85
C PRO A 95 -6.97 -8.98 -16.03
N LEU A 96 -6.14 -7.93 -15.94
CA LEU A 96 -4.69 -8.04 -16.07
C LEU A 96 -4.08 -8.77 -14.86
N PHE A 97 -4.59 -8.45 -13.67
CA PHE A 97 -4.23 -9.10 -12.42
C PHE A 97 -4.60 -10.59 -12.46
N TRP A 98 -5.84 -10.91 -12.85
CA TRP A 98 -6.25 -12.30 -12.99
C TRP A 98 -5.39 -13.04 -14.02
N LEU A 99 -5.16 -12.46 -15.20
CA LEU A 99 -4.29 -13.06 -16.23
C LEU A 99 -2.88 -13.36 -15.68
N ALA A 100 -2.32 -12.45 -14.89
CA ALA A 100 -0.98 -12.60 -14.31
C ALA A 100 -0.88 -13.77 -13.32
N PHE A 101 -1.95 -14.06 -12.57
CA PHE A 101 -1.92 -15.04 -11.48
C PHE A 101 -2.81 -16.28 -11.71
N MET A 102 -3.58 -16.36 -12.79
CA MET A 102 -4.51 -17.48 -13.04
C MET A 102 -3.77 -18.83 -13.11
N MET A 103 -2.56 -18.85 -13.69
CA MET A 103 -1.71 -20.05 -13.75
C MET A 103 -1.20 -20.51 -12.38
N LYS A 104 -1.36 -19.70 -11.33
CA LYS A 104 -1.09 -20.03 -9.93
C LYS A 104 -2.35 -20.37 -9.15
N GLY A 105 -3.47 -20.61 -9.84
CA GLY A 105 -4.75 -20.96 -9.22
C GLY A 105 -5.53 -19.76 -8.67
N GLN A 106 -5.12 -18.54 -9.01
CA GLN A 106 -5.82 -17.34 -8.52
C GLN A 106 -7.22 -17.23 -9.13
N SER A 107 -8.23 -17.16 -8.26
CA SER A 107 -9.63 -16.95 -8.67
C SER A 107 -9.83 -15.55 -9.26
N TRP A 108 -10.72 -15.43 -10.24
CA TRP A 108 -11.20 -14.13 -10.76
C TRP A 108 -11.78 -13.23 -9.66
N LEU A 109 -12.40 -13.84 -8.64
CA LEU A 109 -13.00 -13.14 -7.52
C LEU A 109 -11.96 -12.56 -6.55
N ALA A 110 -10.69 -12.96 -6.65
CA ALA A 110 -9.64 -12.36 -5.85
C ALA A 110 -9.32 -10.97 -6.40
N LEU A 111 -9.68 -9.95 -5.64
CA LEU A 111 -9.55 -8.56 -6.07
C LEU A 111 -8.12 -8.07 -5.89
N ASN A 112 -7.67 -7.27 -6.85
CA ASN A 112 -6.38 -6.58 -6.77
C ASN A 112 -6.37 -5.48 -5.70
N ILE A 113 -5.17 -5.11 -5.24
CA ILE A 113 -4.98 -4.21 -4.10
C ILE A 113 -5.57 -2.80 -4.30
N LEU A 114 -5.78 -2.35 -5.55
CA LEU A 114 -6.39 -1.04 -5.80
C LEU A 114 -7.83 -0.95 -5.28
N PHE A 115 -8.55 -2.08 -5.16
CA PHE A 115 -9.88 -2.09 -4.57
C PHE A 115 -9.86 -1.68 -3.08
N ALA A 116 -8.82 -2.03 -2.33
CA ALA A 116 -8.66 -1.58 -0.94
C ALA A 116 -8.53 -0.05 -0.86
N TYR A 117 -7.67 0.53 -1.69
CA TYR A 117 -7.51 1.99 -1.76
C TYR A 117 -8.77 2.69 -2.29
N ALA A 118 -9.45 2.11 -3.27
CA ALA A 118 -10.69 2.63 -3.83
C ALA A 118 -11.78 2.66 -2.76
N GLY A 119 -11.99 1.56 -2.03
CA GLY A 119 -12.95 1.45 -0.94
C GLY A 119 -12.67 2.43 0.20
N CYS A 120 -11.42 2.52 0.67
CA CYS A 120 -11.07 3.44 1.76
C CYS A 120 -11.24 4.91 1.35
N THR A 121 -10.80 5.27 0.14
CA THR A 121 -11.00 6.63 -0.41
C THR A 121 -12.49 6.93 -0.59
N GLN A 122 -13.27 5.94 -1.02
CA GLN A 122 -14.72 6.07 -1.21
C GLN A 122 -15.44 6.30 0.12
N MET A 123 -15.07 5.54 1.16
CA MET A 123 -15.59 5.73 2.52
C MET A 123 -15.30 7.15 3.01
N LEU A 124 -14.06 7.63 2.90
CA LEU A 124 -13.74 9.00 3.30
C LEU A 124 -14.50 10.04 2.48
N SER A 125 -14.66 9.80 1.18
CA SER A 125 -15.40 10.69 0.28
C SER A 125 -16.88 10.78 0.63
N TRP A 126 -17.50 9.68 1.05
CA TRP A 126 -18.89 9.64 1.46
C TRP A 126 -19.06 10.19 2.87
N ALA A 127 -18.15 9.90 3.79
CA ALA A 127 -18.12 10.50 5.12
C ALA A 127 -18.04 12.03 5.04
N SER A 128 -17.20 12.58 4.16
CA SER A 128 -17.08 14.02 3.92
C SER A 128 -18.37 14.65 3.36
N ARG A 129 -19.18 13.89 2.61
CA ARG A 129 -20.39 14.42 1.95
C ARG A 129 -21.67 14.23 2.79
N TRP A 130 -21.78 13.12 3.49
CA TRP A 130 -23.01 12.67 4.16
C TRP A 130 -22.79 12.30 5.64
N GLY A 131 -21.66 12.69 6.23
CA GLY A 131 -21.35 12.43 7.62
C GLY A 131 -21.32 10.95 7.96
N VAL A 132 -21.86 10.60 9.13
CA VAL A 132 -21.86 9.23 9.69
C VAL A 132 -22.54 8.23 8.75
N ASN A 133 -23.65 8.59 8.10
CA ASN A 133 -24.34 7.70 7.17
C ASN A 133 -23.46 7.33 5.96
N GLY A 134 -22.70 8.31 5.45
CA GLY A 134 -21.72 8.06 4.39
C GLY A 134 -20.56 7.18 4.84
N ALA A 135 -20.10 7.36 6.08
CA ALA A 135 -19.06 6.50 6.68
C ALA A 135 -19.54 5.05 6.84
N ILE A 136 -20.77 4.85 7.34
CA ILE A 136 -21.38 3.51 7.48
C ILE A 136 -21.54 2.84 6.12
N ALA A 137 -22.02 3.56 5.11
CA ALA A 137 -22.13 3.02 3.75
C ALA A 137 -20.77 2.61 3.18
N GLY A 138 -19.73 3.42 3.41
CA GLY A 138 -18.37 3.09 2.98
C GLY A 138 -17.78 1.89 3.73
N LEU A 139 -18.06 1.77 5.04
CA LEU A 139 -17.68 0.60 5.84
C LEU A 139 -18.36 -0.67 5.33
N ALA A 140 -19.65 -0.61 4.98
CA ALA A 140 -20.36 -1.74 4.38
C ALA A 140 -19.68 -2.19 3.06
N VAL A 141 -19.27 -1.25 2.21
CA VAL A 141 -18.49 -1.58 1.00
C VAL A 141 -17.17 -2.25 1.36
N LEU A 142 -16.43 -1.75 2.34
CA LEU A 142 -15.17 -2.36 2.78
C LEU A 142 -15.36 -3.78 3.32
N LEU A 143 -16.44 -4.04 4.06
CA LEU A 143 -16.78 -5.39 4.54
C LEU A 143 -17.07 -6.35 3.37
N LEU A 144 -17.79 -5.88 2.35
CA LEU A 144 -18.03 -6.67 1.12
C LEU A 144 -16.74 -6.97 0.35
N LEU A 145 -15.79 -6.02 0.36
CA LEU A 145 -14.49 -6.19 -0.29
C LEU A 145 -13.52 -7.07 0.53
N ALA A 146 -13.72 -7.21 1.85
CA ALA A 146 -12.77 -7.88 2.73
C ALA A 146 -12.50 -9.33 2.33
N TRP A 147 -13.56 -10.11 2.09
CA TRP A 147 -13.44 -11.50 1.64
C TRP A 147 -12.67 -11.64 0.31
N PRO A 148 -13.09 -10.97 -0.78
CA PRO A 148 -12.40 -11.11 -2.06
C PRO A 148 -10.99 -10.48 -2.08
N LEU A 149 -10.62 -9.64 -1.11
CA LEU A 149 -9.24 -9.16 -0.95
C LEU A 149 -8.33 -10.15 -0.22
N THR A 150 -8.87 -11.10 0.55
CA THR A 150 -8.07 -12.06 1.35
C THR A 150 -7.11 -12.93 0.53
N PRO A 151 -7.50 -13.49 -0.64
CA PRO A 151 -6.65 -14.45 -1.33
C PRO A 151 -5.35 -13.89 -1.91
N ALA A 152 -5.27 -12.57 -2.19
CA ALA A 152 -4.09 -11.99 -2.83
C ALA A 152 -3.78 -10.52 -2.50
N SER A 153 -4.60 -9.87 -1.67
CA SER A 153 -4.51 -8.43 -1.42
C SER A 153 -4.67 -8.10 0.07
N TYR A 154 -4.07 -8.92 0.94
CA TYR A 154 -3.99 -8.72 2.39
C TYR A 154 -5.32 -8.70 3.17
N GLY A 155 -6.48 -8.93 2.52
CA GLY A 155 -7.78 -9.09 3.18
C GLY A 155 -8.11 -8.04 4.24
N ILE A 156 -8.62 -8.52 5.38
CA ILE A 156 -8.95 -7.68 6.55
C ILE A 156 -7.71 -6.94 7.09
N PRO A 157 -6.54 -7.59 7.34
CA PRO A 157 -5.34 -6.89 7.80
C PRO A 157 -4.98 -5.69 6.92
N GLY A 158 -5.03 -5.86 5.60
CA GLY A 158 -4.74 -4.82 4.62
C GLY A 158 -5.70 -3.64 4.71
N VAL A 159 -7.00 -3.92 4.79
CA VAL A 159 -8.04 -2.89 4.96
C VAL A 159 -7.85 -2.13 6.27
N VAL A 160 -7.63 -2.82 7.39
CA VAL A 160 -7.39 -2.19 8.70
C VAL A 160 -6.17 -1.28 8.64
N PHE A 161 -5.07 -1.73 8.05
CA PHE A 161 -3.88 -0.90 7.89
C PHE A 161 -4.12 0.35 7.04
N CYS A 162 -4.91 0.24 5.96
CA CYS A 162 -5.30 1.40 5.15
C CYS A 162 -6.15 2.40 5.95
N LEU A 163 -7.11 1.90 6.73
CA LEU A 163 -7.96 2.73 7.60
C LEU A 163 -7.15 3.46 8.67
N LEU A 164 -6.18 2.80 9.29
CA LEU A 164 -5.26 3.43 10.25
C LEU A 164 -4.42 4.52 9.57
N CYS A 165 -3.78 4.24 8.44
CA CYS A 165 -3.00 5.27 7.73
C CYS A 165 -3.87 6.48 7.34
N MET A 166 -5.12 6.24 6.92
CA MET A 166 -6.08 7.30 6.62
C MET A 166 -6.50 8.07 7.87
N ALA A 167 -6.72 7.42 9.01
CA ALA A 167 -7.01 8.08 10.27
C ALA A 167 -5.86 8.99 10.73
N ALA A 168 -4.61 8.54 10.58
CA ALA A 168 -3.41 9.34 10.84
C ALA A 168 -3.33 10.60 9.94
N ARG A 169 -3.87 10.50 8.72
CA ARG A 169 -3.96 11.65 7.81
C ARG A 169 -5.04 12.64 8.23
N CYS A 170 -6.21 12.14 8.65
CA CYS A 170 -7.39 12.97 8.92
C CYS A 170 -7.42 13.57 10.33
N ILE A 171 -6.75 12.95 11.30
CA ILE A 171 -6.82 13.33 12.72
C ILE A 171 -5.41 13.53 13.26
N SER A 172 -4.95 14.79 13.34
CA SER A 172 -3.58 15.12 13.78
C SER A 172 -3.25 14.60 15.18
N ALA A 173 -4.18 14.72 16.14
CA ALA A 173 -4.00 14.23 17.51
C ALA A 173 -3.75 12.69 17.57
N VAL A 174 -4.35 11.95 16.63
CA VAL A 174 -4.16 10.50 16.51
C VAL A 174 -2.77 10.20 15.93
N ALA A 175 -2.31 10.96 14.94
CA ALA A 175 -0.98 10.79 14.35
C ALA A 175 0.17 11.03 15.36
N GLU A 176 -0.04 11.92 16.33
CA GLU A 176 0.94 12.21 17.40
C GLU A 176 0.89 11.19 18.56
N SER A 177 -0.13 10.32 18.60
CA SER A 177 -0.31 9.36 19.69
C SER A 177 0.63 8.16 19.58
N ARG A 178 1.40 7.89 20.64
CA ARG A 178 2.25 6.70 20.74
C ARG A 178 1.45 5.40 20.71
N LEU A 179 0.29 5.37 21.36
CA LEU A 179 -0.60 4.21 21.34
C LEU A 179 -1.09 3.93 19.92
N PHE A 180 -1.46 4.99 19.19
CA PHE A 180 -1.88 4.84 17.80
C PHE A 180 -0.73 4.35 16.91
N PHE A 181 0.49 4.84 17.13
CA PHE A 181 1.66 4.32 16.42
C PHE A 181 1.88 2.82 16.71
N LEU A 182 1.72 2.37 17.96
CA LEU A 182 1.76 0.94 18.30
C LEU A 182 0.67 0.14 17.59
N LEU A 183 -0.55 0.68 17.45
CA LEU A 183 -1.62 0.03 16.69
C LEU A 183 -1.28 -0.10 15.19
N VAL A 184 -0.64 0.91 14.61
CA VAL A 184 -0.14 0.85 13.22
C VAL A 184 0.93 -0.23 13.08
N LEU A 185 1.87 -0.32 14.02
CA LEU A 185 2.89 -1.38 14.04
C LEU A 185 2.28 -2.77 14.22
N ALA A 186 1.27 -2.91 15.07
CA ALA A 186 0.54 -4.16 15.25
C ALA A 186 -0.21 -4.56 13.97
N ALA A 187 -0.85 -3.60 13.28
CA ALA A 187 -1.50 -3.86 11.99
C ALA A 187 -0.49 -4.26 10.91
N LEU A 188 0.68 -3.64 10.85
CA LEU A 188 1.77 -4.03 9.95
C LEU A 188 2.26 -5.45 10.25
N ALA A 189 2.46 -5.80 11.52
CA ALA A 189 2.83 -7.16 11.92
C ALA A 189 1.74 -8.19 11.55
N TRP A 190 0.46 -7.79 11.59
CA TRP A 190 -0.66 -8.64 11.22
C TRP A 190 -0.79 -8.87 9.71
N LEU A 191 -0.22 -8.02 8.86
CA LEU A 191 -0.25 -8.21 7.40
C LEU A 191 0.39 -9.53 6.97
N ASN A 192 1.47 -9.91 7.66
CA ASN A 192 2.26 -11.10 7.37
C ASN A 192 2.43 -11.88 8.67
N THR A 193 1.34 -12.54 9.10
CA THR A 193 1.37 -13.39 10.28
C THR A 193 2.34 -14.56 10.08
N PRO A 194 3.10 -14.94 11.11
CA PRO A 194 3.99 -16.09 11.04
C PRO A 194 3.31 -17.35 10.53
N GLY A 195 3.74 -17.85 9.39
CA GLY A 195 3.11 -19.01 8.75
C GLY A 195 3.53 -19.27 7.30
N SER A 196 4.39 -18.44 6.72
CA SER A 196 4.87 -18.52 5.32
C SER A 196 5.73 -19.76 5.01
N GLY A 197 5.96 -20.65 5.97
CA GLY A 197 6.74 -21.88 5.80
C GLY A 197 8.25 -21.70 5.81
N TYR A 198 8.77 -20.47 5.94
CA TYR A 198 10.20 -20.22 6.10
C TYR A 198 10.62 -20.32 7.58
N GLU A 199 11.74 -21.01 7.84
CA GLU A 199 12.26 -21.26 9.20
C GLU A 199 12.54 -19.98 10.01
N ASN A 200 12.73 -18.83 9.34
CA ASN A 200 12.99 -17.55 9.98
C ASN A 200 11.98 -16.48 9.57
N THR A 201 10.75 -16.67 10.04
CA THR A 201 9.62 -15.75 9.82
C THR A 201 9.92 -14.32 10.29
N PHE A 202 10.72 -14.14 11.34
CA PHE A 202 11.14 -12.82 11.78
C PHE A 202 11.91 -12.05 10.68
N MET A 203 12.87 -12.72 10.03
CA MET A 203 13.70 -12.08 9.00
C MET A 203 13.00 -11.91 7.65
N TYR A 204 12.13 -12.85 7.26
CA TYR A 204 11.52 -12.83 5.92
C TYR A 204 10.12 -12.21 5.89
N ASP A 205 9.40 -12.18 7.01
CA ASP A 205 8.04 -11.62 7.06
C ASP A 205 7.99 -10.34 7.91
N LEU A 206 8.37 -10.41 9.19
CA LEU A 206 8.16 -9.29 10.11
C LEU A 206 9.08 -8.10 9.83
N LEU A 207 10.40 -8.32 9.74
CA LEU A 207 11.37 -7.25 9.51
C LEU A 207 11.12 -6.48 8.20
N PRO A 208 10.90 -7.14 7.05
CA PRO A 208 10.67 -6.44 5.78
C PRO A 208 9.32 -5.73 5.73
N THR A 209 8.32 -6.20 6.47
CA THR A 209 7.00 -5.53 6.54
C THR A 209 7.05 -4.29 7.45
N LEU A 210 7.79 -4.38 8.56
CA LEU A 210 7.75 -3.38 9.63
C LEU A 210 8.88 -2.35 9.51
N ALA A 211 10.12 -2.82 9.58
CA ALA A 211 11.29 -1.96 9.76
C ALA A 211 11.71 -1.31 8.44
N VAL A 212 11.78 -2.10 7.36
CA VAL A 212 12.31 -1.63 6.08
C VAL A 212 11.49 -0.47 5.47
N PRO A 213 10.15 -0.48 5.45
CA PRO A 213 9.36 0.64 4.92
C PRO A 213 9.59 1.92 5.70
N LEU A 214 9.67 1.84 7.04
CA LEU A 214 9.93 2.98 7.91
C LEU A 214 11.35 3.55 7.70
N LEU A 215 12.35 2.68 7.54
CA LEU A 215 13.72 3.09 7.23
C LEU A 215 13.82 3.76 5.86
N ILE A 216 13.14 3.24 4.84
CA ILE A 216 13.09 3.86 3.50
C ILE A 216 12.47 5.26 3.58
N ILE A 217 11.34 5.41 4.28
CA ILE A 217 10.70 6.72 4.48
C ILE A 217 11.64 7.67 5.24
N ALA A 218 12.31 7.19 6.29
CA ALA A 218 13.23 7.99 7.08
C ALA A 218 14.43 8.46 6.24
N ALA A 219 15.05 7.55 5.49
CA ALA A 219 16.21 7.82 4.63
C ALA A 219 15.86 8.76 3.48
N VAL A 220 14.78 8.51 2.74
CA VAL A 220 14.35 9.38 1.64
C VAL A 220 13.92 10.75 2.16
N GLY A 221 13.25 10.80 3.32
CA GLY A 221 12.88 12.06 3.97
C GLY A 221 14.06 12.86 4.53
N ALA A 222 15.23 12.24 4.70
CA ALA A 222 16.47 12.92 5.08
C ALA A 222 17.24 13.50 3.88
N LEU A 223 16.85 13.15 2.65
CA LEU A 223 17.44 13.77 1.45
C LEU A 223 17.12 15.28 1.39
N PRO A 224 18.00 16.09 0.77
CA PRO A 224 17.74 17.51 0.56
C PRO A 224 16.39 17.74 -0.11
N HIS A 225 15.66 18.76 0.34
CA HIS A 225 14.32 19.05 -0.18
C HIS A 225 14.41 19.65 -1.60
N ILE A 226 14.27 18.83 -2.63
CA ILE A 226 14.25 19.26 -4.03
C ILE A 226 12.81 19.63 -4.41
N SER A 227 12.50 20.93 -4.44
CA SER A 227 11.11 21.41 -4.37
C SER A 227 10.30 21.34 -5.68
N ALA A 228 10.91 21.08 -6.85
CA ALA A 228 10.27 21.38 -8.13
C ALA A 228 10.07 20.19 -9.10
N THR A 229 10.87 19.13 -9.04
CA THR A 229 10.90 18.10 -10.10
C THR A 229 10.24 16.80 -9.66
N ARG A 230 9.10 16.46 -10.25
CA ARG A 230 8.61 15.07 -10.18
C ARG A 230 9.56 14.18 -10.96
N LEU A 231 9.89 13.01 -10.40
CA LEU A 231 10.64 12.00 -11.13
C LEU A 231 9.77 11.37 -12.24
N TRP A 232 8.48 11.19 -11.95
CA TRP A 232 7.55 10.53 -12.85
C TRP A 232 6.33 11.40 -13.20
N PRO A 233 5.72 11.22 -14.39
CA PRO A 233 4.43 11.81 -14.70
C PRO A 233 3.36 11.46 -13.65
N ARG A 234 2.41 12.37 -13.42
CA ARG A 234 1.37 12.23 -12.36
C ARG A 234 0.61 10.90 -12.35
N ARG A 235 0.46 10.25 -13.50
CA ARG A 235 -0.31 9.01 -13.68
C ARG A 235 0.57 7.77 -13.90
N PHE A 236 1.89 7.92 -13.89
CA PHE A 236 2.86 6.85 -14.19
C PHE A 236 2.55 5.55 -13.44
N PHE A 237 2.38 5.61 -12.12
CA PHE A 237 2.20 4.41 -11.29
C PHE A 237 0.94 3.59 -11.63
N TYR A 238 -0.11 4.21 -12.17
CA TYR A 238 -1.27 3.44 -12.65
C TYR A 238 -0.93 2.65 -13.92
N HIS A 239 -0.25 3.29 -14.87
CA HIS A 239 0.20 2.64 -16.10
C HIS A 239 1.27 1.60 -15.84
N ALA A 240 2.20 1.85 -14.92
CA ALA A 240 3.21 0.89 -14.51
C ALA A 240 2.58 -0.32 -13.81
N TYR A 241 1.56 -0.11 -12.97
CA TYR A 241 0.80 -1.20 -12.36
C TYR A 241 0.12 -2.09 -13.40
N ALA A 242 -0.60 -1.49 -14.36
CA ALA A 242 -1.19 -2.26 -15.46
C ALA A 242 -0.13 -2.96 -16.33
N GLY A 243 0.93 -2.23 -16.71
CA GLY A 243 1.95 -2.71 -17.64
C GLY A 243 2.75 -3.90 -17.11
N HIS A 244 3.17 -3.90 -15.83
CA HIS A 244 3.91 -5.05 -15.30
C HIS A 244 3.01 -6.28 -15.12
N LEU A 245 1.73 -6.11 -14.76
CA LEU A 245 0.77 -7.23 -14.71
C LEU A 245 0.56 -7.83 -16.10
N THR A 246 0.38 -6.99 -17.13
CA THR A 246 0.28 -7.46 -18.51
C THR A 246 1.55 -8.20 -18.94
N LEU A 247 2.73 -7.63 -18.69
CA LEU A 247 4.01 -8.25 -19.06
C LEU A 247 4.16 -9.63 -18.40
N LEU A 248 3.97 -9.71 -17.08
CA LEU A 248 4.11 -10.97 -16.35
C LEU A 248 3.03 -11.98 -16.74
N GLY A 249 1.79 -11.54 -16.98
CA GLY A 249 0.71 -12.43 -17.42
C GLY A 249 0.93 -13.00 -18.82
N VAL A 250 1.46 -12.20 -19.75
CA VAL A 250 1.87 -12.73 -21.06
C VAL A 250 3.00 -13.75 -20.89
N LEU A 251 4.05 -13.39 -20.15
CA LEU A 251 5.18 -14.30 -19.91
C LEU A 251 4.76 -15.61 -19.21
N ALA A 252 3.76 -15.57 -18.33
CA ALA A 252 3.26 -16.75 -17.62
C ALA A 252 2.51 -17.73 -18.53
N VAL A 253 1.92 -17.25 -19.63
CA VAL A 253 1.12 -18.07 -20.56
C VAL A 253 1.90 -18.45 -21.82
N MET A 254 3.03 -17.77 -22.10
CA MET A 254 3.88 -18.14 -23.23
C MET A 254 4.42 -19.57 -23.04
N PRO A 255 4.24 -20.46 -24.04
CA PRO A 255 4.79 -21.80 -23.97
C PRO A 255 6.31 -21.71 -23.91
N VAL A 256 6.91 -22.27 -22.86
CA VAL A 256 8.36 -22.46 -22.79
C VAL A 256 8.73 -23.42 -23.91
N ARG A 257 9.34 -22.90 -24.99
CA ARG A 257 10.00 -23.75 -25.97
C ARG A 257 11.28 -24.28 -25.30
N ILE A 258 11.23 -25.53 -24.86
CA ILE A 258 12.41 -26.32 -24.46
C ILE A 258 12.96 -26.99 -25.72
#